data_AF-A0A090SVA4-F1
#
_entry.id   AF-A0A090SVA4-F1
#
_cell.length_a   1.000
_cell.length_b   1.000
_cell.length_c   1.000
_cell.angle_alpha   90.00
_cell.angle_beta   90.00
_cell.angle_gamma   90.00
#
_symmetry.space_group_name_H-M   'P 1'
#
loop_
_entity.id
_entity.type
_entity.pdbx_description
1 polymer ?
#
loop_
_entity_poly.entity_id
_entity_poly.type
_entity_poly.pdbx_seq_one_letter_code
_entity_poly.pdbx_strand_id
1 'polypeptide(L)'
;MKYLSGQSNYDKFPNVEVKGFDHAAVRGWDSIVETIEQRIQNQDKHILVIDTYHGVNHNELLDQLVAPLSPSLVVSMDDAKYSEEHIFAMLERNITDDRVFGVIAPHKLDEFFDREKLQSLKQTVSDASSGLIVVIGHGARLVADGDTFVYADLARWEIQQRFRRGELGNWGAENYNEDVLRKYKRSFFIEWRVFDRYKTKLLSEVDFLLDTNTAFDPKMVSGAAFNAGLQQATTQPFRLVPSLTLASGAVNG
;
A
#
# COMPACT_ATOMS: atom_id res chain seq x y z
N MET A 1 40.43 -22.35 20.70
CA MET A 1 39.61 -22.58 19.49
C MET A 1 39.72 -21.35 18.59
N LYS A 2 40.46 -21.44 17.49
CA LYS A 2 40.54 -20.42 16.42
C LYS A 2 39.38 -20.67 15.44
N TYR A 3 38.18 -20.22 15.77
CA TYR A 3 37.09 -20.20 14.80
C TYR A 3 36.64 -18.74 14.67
N LEU A 4 36.59 -18.26 13.42
CA LEU A 4 36.14 -16.94 12.98
C LEU A 4 37.20 -15.82 12.97
N SER A 5 38.26 -15.99 12.18
CA SER A 5 39.09 -14.88 11.68
C SER A 5 38.87 -14.64 10.16
N GLY A 6 37.66 -14.93 9.66
CA GLY A 6 37.27 -14.66 8.28
C GLY A 6 36.31 -13.48 8.23
N GLN A 7 36.49 -12.57 7.27
CA GLN A 7 35.48 -11.56 6.96
C GLN A 7 34.18 -12.27 6.59
N SER A 8 33.08 -11.87 7.22
CA SER A 8 31.76 -12.42 6.93
C SER A 8 31.38 -12.08 5.48
N ASN A 9 31.15 -13.10 4.64
CA ASN A 9 30.62 -12.94 3.28
C ASN A 9 29.08 -12.76 3.29
N TYR A 10 28.56 -12.17 4.36
CA TYR A 10 27.14 -11.98 4.56
C TYR A 10 26.72 -10.62 4.03
N ASP A 11 25.95 -10.64 2.95
CA ASP A 11 25.30 -9.46 2.41
C ASP A 11 24.10 -9.07 3.28
N LYS A 12 24.16 -7.88 3.88
CA LYS A 12 23.11 -7.32 4.74
C LYS A 12 21.98 -6.69 3.95
N PHE A 13 22.22 -6.35 2.69
CA PHE A 13 21.28 -5.65 1.82
C PHE A 13 21.19 -6.36 0.46
N PRO A 14 20.79 -7.65 0.47
CA PRO A 14 20.65 -8.41 -0.76
C PRO A 14 19.64 -7.73 -1.67
N ASN A 15 19.99 -7.64 -2.94
CA ASN A 15 19.13 -7.10 -3.98
C ASN A 15 19.18 -8.00 -5.22
N VAL A 16 18.13 -7.88 -6.04
CA VAL A 16 18.06 -8.52 -7.36
C VAL A 16 18.01 -7.40 -8.38
N GLU A 17 19.08 -7.25 -9.15
CA GLU A 17 19.13 -6.31 -10.27
C GLU A 17 18.22 -6.81 -11.41
N VAL A 18 17.23 -6.01 -11.80
CA VAL A 18 16.27 -6.35 -12.86
C VAL A 18 16.83 -5.88 -14.21
N LYS A 19 17.16 -6.82 -15.09
CA LYS A 19 17.83 -6.50 -16.36
C LYS A 19 16.86 -5.93 -17.40
N GLY A 20 17.29 -4.91 -18.13
CA GLY A 20 16.52 -4.33 -19.26
C GLY A 20 15.45 -3.31 -18.85
N PHE A 21 15.47 -2.85 -17.61
CA PHE A 21 14.51 -1.91 -17.03
C PHE A 21 15.20 -0.75 -16.30
N ASP A 22 16.38 -0.33 -16.77
CA ASP A 22 17.26 0.65 -16.12
C ASP A 22 16.62 2.02 -15.88
N HIS A 23 15.59 2.36 -16.65
CA HIS A 23 14.85 3.62 -16.58
C HIS A 23 13.39 3.44 -16.13
N ALA A 24 13.05 2.28 -15.59
CA ALA A 24 11.67 1.94 -15.24
C ALA A 24 11.30 2.26 -13.79
N ALA A 25 12.20 2.91 -13.04
CA ALA A 25 12.00 3.32 -11.66
C ALA A 25 12.37 4.79 -11.46
N VAL A 26 11.60 5.48 -10.62
CA VAL A 26 11.79 6.88 -10.23
C VAL A 26 11.72 7.01 -8.71
N ARG A 27 12.29 8.09 -8.17
CA ARG A 27 12.34 8.39 -6.73
C ARG A 27 11.93 9.84 -6.48
N GLY A 28 11.17 10.07 -5.42
CA GLY A 28 10.70 11.38 -5.01
C GLY A 28 9.41 11.79 -5.73
N TRP A 29 8.62 12.64 -5.06
CA TRP A 29 7.30 13.05 -5.53
C TRP A 29 7.35 13.78 -6.87
N ASP A 30 8.29 14.69 -7.08
CA ASP A 30 8.41 15.46 -8.33
C ASP A 30 8.52 14.54 -9.56
N SER A 31 9.42 13.55 -9.53
CA SER A 31 9.59 12.61 -10.64
C SER A 31 8.40 11.67 -10.82
N ILE A 32 7.71 11.33 -9.72
CA ILE A 32 6.51 10.49 -9.77
C ILE A 32 5.35 11.25 -10.41
N VAL A 33 5.14 12.51 -10.01
CA VAL A 33 4.14 13.40 -10.61
C VAL A 33 4.41 13.55 -12.09
N GLU A 34 5.64 13.89 -12.50
CA GLU A 34 6.01 14.02 -13.91
C GLU A 34 5.74 12.73 -14.71
N THR A 35 6.07 11.56 -14.13
CA THR A 35 5.83 10.26 -14.78
C THR A 35 4.34 10.00 -15.00
N ILE A 36 3.49 10.37 -14.03
CA ILE A 36 2.04 10.18 -14.11
C ILE A 36 1.41 11.22 -15.04
N GLU A 37 1.86 12.47 -15.02
CA GLU A 37 1.41 13.51 -15.96
C GLU A 37 1.61 13.09 -17.40
N GLN A 38 2.76 12.49 -17.74
CA GLN A 38 3.04 11.97 -19.07
C GLN A 38 2.03 10.90 -19.53
N ARG A 39 1.43 10.15 -18.60
CA ARG A 39 0.37 9.16 -18.91
C ARG A 39 -1.00 9.80 -19.13
N ILE A 40 -1.26 10.91 -18.46
CA ILE A 40 -2.54 11.64 -18.49
C ILE A 40 -2.64 12.52 -19.75
N GLN A 41 -1.50 12.99 -20.28
CA GLN A 41 -1.47 13.90 -21.43
C GLN A 41 -2.21 13.35 -22.67
N ASN A 42 -2.78 14.28 -23.45
CA ASN A 42 -3.48 14.03 -24.72
C ASN A 42 -4.80 13.26 -24.60
N GLN A 43 -5.46 13.32 -23.45
CA GLN A 43 -6.77 12.70 -23.24
C GLN A 43 -7.77 13.73 -22.71
N ASP A 44 -8.97 13.76 -23.29
CA ASP A 44 -10.05 14.66 -22.83
C ASP A 44 -10.60 14.24 -21.46
N LYS A 45 -10.53 12.93 -21.15
CA LYS A 45 -10.88 12.32 -19.87
C LYS A 45 -9.81 11.29 -19.52
N HIS A 46 -9.36 11.29 -18.27
CA HIS A 46 -8.46 10.26 -17.76
C HIS A 46 -8.85 9.89 -16.33
N ILE A 47 -8.93 8.59 -16.02
CA ILE A 47 -9.24 8.08 -14.69
C ILE A 47 -7.95 7.48 -14.10
N LEU A 48 -7.36 8.17 -13.13
CA LEU A 48 -6.24 7.67 -12.35
C LEU A 48 -6.77 6.96 -11.10
N VAL A 49 -6.46 5.67 -10.97
CA VAL A 49 -6.80 4.88 -9.79
C VAL A 49 -5.56 4.71 -8.92
N ILE A 50 -5.63 5.17 -7.67
CA ILE A 50 -4.59 5.06 -6.65
C ILE A 50 -5.12 4.15 -5.53
N ASP A 51 -4.92 2.85 -5.68
CA ASP A 51 -5.28 1.87 -4.65
C ASP A 51 -4.13 1.76 -3.63
N THR A 52 -4.46 1.49 -2.37
CA THR A 52 -3.50 1.61 -1.27
C THR A 52 -3.55 0.42 -0.33
N TYR A 53 -2.38 -0.11 0.04
CA TYR A 53 -2.27 -1.09 1.10
C TYR A 53 -2.54 -0.46 2.48
N HIS A 54 -2.85 -1.30 3.47
CA HIS A 54 -3.00 -0.86 4.86
C HIS A 54 -1.78 -0.07 5.34
N GLY A 55 -2.01 1.10 5.94
CA GLY A 55 -0.97 1.91 6.58
C GLY A 55 -0.29 2.93 5.67
N VAL A 56 -0.61 2.98 4.38
CA VAL A 56 -0.25 4.10 3.49
C VAL A 56 -0.84 5.40 4.03
N ASN A 57 -0.07 6.49 3.97
CA ASN A 57 -0.53 7.81 4.39
C ASN A 57 -1.31 8.48 3.25
N HIS A 58 -2.63 8.51 3.34
CA HIS A 58 -3.47 9.13 2.30
C HIS A 58 -3.29 10.64 2.22
N ASN A 59 -3.05 11.34 3.34
CA ASN A 59 -2.81 12.78 3.32
C ASN A 59 -1.56 13.11 2.51
N GLU A 60 -0.49 12.32 2.67
CA GLU A 60 0.73 12.50 1.90
C GLU A 60 0.50 12.27 0.40
N LEU A 61 -0.26 11.24 0.02
CA LEU A 61 -0.65 11.03 -1.37
C LEU A 61 -1.50 12.18 -1.92
N LEU A 62 -2.46 12.66 -1.14
CA LEU A 62 -3.31 13.78 -1.54
C LEU A 62 -2.49 15.04 -1.77
N ASP A 63 -1.60 15.38 -0.84
CA ASP A 63 -0.81 16.62 -0.88
C ASP A 63 0.30 16.58 -1.93
N GLN A 64 0.99 15.44 -2.06
CA GLN A 64 2.23 15.36 -2.84
C GLN A 64 2.06 14.75 -4.24
N LEU A 65 0.98 14.01 -4.47
CA LEU A 65 0.69 13.40 -5.76
C LEU A 65 -0.61 13.94 -6.37
N VAL A 66 -1.73 13.89 -5.64
CA VAL A 66 -3.03 14.24 -6.21
C VAL A 66 -3.16 15.75 -6.43
N ALA A 67 -2.77 16.59 -5.47
CA ALA A 67 -2.91 18.03 -5.58
C ALA A 67 -2.08 18.63 -6.73
N PRO A 68 -0.79 18.25 -6.96
CA PRO A 68 -0.03 18.72 -8.11
C PRO A 68 -0.67 18.38 -9.46
N LEU A 69 -1.26 17.18 -9.58
CA LEU A 69 -1.95 16.74 -10.81
C LEU A 69 -3.23 17.52 -11.12
N SER A 70 -3.72 18.34 -10.17
CA SER A 70 -4.88 19.22 -10.35
C SER A 70 -6.13 18.54 -10.96
N PRO A 71 -6.62 17.44 -10.36
CA PRO A 71 -7.78 16.71 -10.89
C PRO A 71 -9.06 17.53 -10.87
N SER A 72 -9.94 17.29 -11.84
CA SER A 72 -11.29 17.87 -11.87
C SER A 72 -12.23 17.23 -10.85
N LEU A 73 -11.94 15.98 -10.44
CA LEU A 73 -12.72 15.22 -9.48
C LEU A 73 -11.80 14.29 -8.69
N VAL A 74 -11.96 14.26 -7.36
CA VAL A 74 -11.32 13.29 -6.46
C VAL A 74 -12.41 12.51 -5.75
N VAL A 75 -12.33 11.18 -5.80
CA VAL A 75 -13.25 10.24 -5.16
C VAL A 75 -12.46 9.43 -4.14
N SER A 76 -12.82 9.53 -2.87
CA SER A 76 -12.17 8.78 -1.79
C SER A 76 -12.96 7.54 -1.42
N MET A 77 -12.28 6.40 -1.28
CA MET A 77 -12.90 5.17 -0.77
C MET A 77 -13.39 5.31 0.68
N ASP A 78 -12.83 6.24 1.45
CA ASP A 78 -13.29 6.50 2.81
C ASP A 78 -14.74 7.00 2.86
N ASP A 79 -15.25 7.62 1.80
CA ASP A 79 -16.65 8.08 1.72
C ASP A 79 -17.65 6.92 1.70
N ALA A 80 -17.24 5.76 1.19
CA ALA A 80 -18.06 4.53 1.16
C ALA A 80 -17.74 3.57 2.30
N LYS A 81 -16.67 3.79 3.08
CA LYS A 81 -16.27 2.91 4.18
C LYS A 81 -17.33 2.90 5.28
N TYR A 82 -17.61 1.74 5.84
CA TYR A 82 -18.47 1.66 7.02
C TYR A 82 -17.84 2.38 8.22
N SER A 83 -18.68 2.79 9.17
CA SER A 83 -18.20 3.41 10.41
C SER A 83 -17.35 2.44 11.22
N GLU A 84 -16.51 2.98 12.10
CA GLU A 84 -15.72 2.19 13.05
C GLU A 84 -16.59 1.22 13.85
N GLU A 85 -17.75 1.67 14.35
CA GLU A 85 -18.68 0.85 15.11
C GLU A 85 -19.18 -0.37 14.32
N HIS A 86 -19.52 -0.17 13.04
CA HIS A 86 -19.98 -1.24 12.17
C HIS A 86 -18.85 -2.22 11.87
N ILE A 87 -17.66 -1.70 11.50
CA ILE A 87 -16.48 -2.54 11.25
C ILE A 87 -16.14 -3.34 12.52
N PHE A 88 -16.19 -2.73 13.70
CA PHE A 88 -15.98 -3.43 14.96
C PHE A 88 -16.97 -4.57 15.16
N ALA A 89 -18.27 -4.33 14.92
CA ALA A 89 -19.31 -5.37 15.02
C ALA A 89 -19.08 -6.54 14.04
N MET A 90 -18.57 -6.26 12.83
CA MET A 90 -18.20 -7.31 11.87
C MET A 90 -17.04 -8.18 12.40
N LEU A 91 -16.08 -7.56 13.10
CA LEU A 91 -14.83 -8.21 13.53
C LEU A 91 -14.88 -8.79 14.95
N GLU A 92 -15.91 -8.46 15.75
CA GLU A 92 -16.02 -8.79 17.17
C GLU A 92 -15.76 -10.28 17.45
N ARG A 93 -16.31 -11.17 16.62
CA ARG A 93 -16.16 -12.62 16.77
C ARG A 93 -14.75 -13.13 16.47
N ASN A 94 -13.94 -12.35 15.76
CA ASN A 94 -12.57 -12.71 15.38
C ASN A 94 -11.52 -12.15 16.35
N ILE A 95 -11.87 -11.08 17.06
CA ILE A 95 -11.03 -10.45 18.10
C ILE A 95 -11.42 -11.04 19.45
N THR A 96 -10.79 -12.16 19.83
CA THR A 96 -11.02 -12.84 21.11
C THR A 96 -10.42 -12.07 22.29
N ASP A 97 -10.79 -12.43 23.53
CA ASP A 97 -10.20 -11.88 24.77
C ASP A 97 -8.75 -12.30 25.02
N ASP A 98 -8.22 -13.26 24.27
CA ASP A 98 -6.83 -13.68 24.37
C ASP A 98 -5.89 -12.50 24.02
N ARG A 99 -4.83 -12.29 24.81
CA ARG A 99 -3.97 -11.13 24.61
C ARG A 99 -3.16 -11.15 23.30
N VAL A 100 -2.91 -12.33 22.74
CA VAL A 100 -1.96 -12.54 21.63
C VAL A 100 -2.62 -13.18 20.41
N PHE A 101 -3.51 -14.15 20.61
CA PHE A 101 -4.08 -14.97 19.54
C PHE A 101 -5.49 -14.52 19.16
N GLY A 102 -5.74 -14.35 17.86
CA GLY A 102 -7.07 -14.12 17.31
C GLY A 102 -7.53 -15.28 16.42
N VAL A 103 -8.73 -15.17 15.86
CA VAL A 103 -9.23 -16.10 14.86
C VAL A 103 -9.04 -15.47 13.48
N ILE A 104 -8.46 -16.23 12.54
CA ILE A 104 -8.30 -15.76 11.16
C ILE A 104 -9.69 -15.47 10.57
N ALA A 105 -9.91 -14.23 10.15
CA ALA A 105 -11.18 -13.83 9.57
C ALA A 105 -11.20 -14.06 8.05
N PRO A 106 -12.25 -14.69 7.50
CA PRO A 106 -12.36 -14.92 6.06
C PRO A 106 -12.87 -13.71 5.27
N HIS A 107 -13.03 -12.54 5.89
CA HIS A 107 -13.57 -11.33 5.25
C HIS A 107 -12.84 -10.92 3.98
N LYS A 108 -13.58 -10.34 3.05
CA LYS A 108 -13.06 -9.68 1.85
C LYS A 108 -13.15 -8.16 2.00
N LEU A 109 -12.30 -7.44 1.27
CA LEU A 109 -12.18 -5.99 1.43
C LEU A 109 -13.48 -5.26 1.09
N ASP A 110 -14.20 -5.73 0.07
CA ASP A 110 -15.48 -5.19 -0.40
C ASP A 110 -16.62 -5.32 0.64
N GLU A 111 -16.50 -6.20 1.63
CA GLU A 111 -17.50 -6.36 2.70
C GLU A 111 -17.53 -5.17 3.67
N PHE A 112 -16.46 -4.38 3.72
CA PHE A 112 -16.31 -3.26 4.67
C PHE A 112 -16.81 -1.91 4.11
N PHE A 113 -17.44 -1.92 2.93
CA PHE A 113 -17.98 -0.74 2.29
C PHE A 113 -19.51 -0.81 2.19
N ASP A 114 -20.14 0.34 2.42
CA ASP A 114 -21.56 0.52 2.16
C ASP A 114 -21.83 0.41 0.66
N ARG A 115 -22.69 -0.55 0.29
CA ARG A 115 -22.98 -0.86 -1.12
C ARG A 115 -23.64 0.29 -1.86
N GLU A 116 -24.53 1.04 -1.21
CA GLU A 116 -25.22 2.17 -1.84
C GLU A 116 -24.25 3.32 -2.05
N LYS A 117 -23.42 3.62 -1.05
CA LYS A 117 -22.38 4.65 -1.19
C LYS A 117 -21.35 4.25 -2.25
N LEU A 118 -20.88 3.01 -2.25
CA LEU A 118 -19.95 2.51 -3.25
C LEU A 118 -20.53 2.63 -4.67
N GLN A 119 -21.81 2.30 -4.85
CA GLN A 119 -22.49 2.48 -6.14
C GLN A 119 -22.62 3.96 -6.51
N SER A 120 -22.86 4.84 -5.54
CA SER A 120 -22.86 6.28 -5.78
C SER A 120 -21.49 6.78 -6.23
N LEU A 121 -20.39 6.32 -5.63
CA LEU A 121 -19.04 6.71 -6.06
C LEU A 121 -18.76 6.25 -7.50
N LYS A 122 -19.18 5.04 -7.87
CA LYS A 122 -19.09 4.54 -9.26
C LYS A 122 -19.83 5.45 -10.24
N GLN A 123 -21.05 5.86 -9.88
CA GLN A 123 -21.84 6.75 -10.72
C GLN A 123 -21.16 8.11 -10.87
N THR A 124 -20.65 8.70 -9.79
CA THR A 124 -19.90 9.97 -9.81
C THR A 124 -18.70 9.92 -10.77
N VAL A 125 -17.92 8.83 -10.77
CA VAL A 125 -16.79 8.65 -11.71
C VAL A 125 -17.27 8.47 -13.15
N SER A 126 -18.36 7.73 -13.36
CA SER A 126 -18.94 7.50 -14.68
C SER A 126 -19.49 8.80 -15.30
N ASP A 127 -20.16 9.62 -14.51
CA ASP A 127 -20.82 10.85 -14.96
C ASP A 127 -19.86 11.99 -15.29
N ALA A 128 -18.62 11.94 -14.77
CA ALA A 128 -17.58 12.89 -15.14
C ALA A 128 -17.27 12.78 -16.64
N SER A 129 -17.53 13.84 -17.41
CA SER A 129 -17.40 13.82 -18.87
C SER A 129 -15.98 14.10 -19.38
N SER A 130 -15.16 14.78 -18.59
CA SER A 130 -13.81 15.24 -18.99
C SER A 130 -12.92 15.58 -17.79
N GLY A 131 -11.65 15.81 -18.08
CA GLY A 131 -10.60 16.12 -17.10
C GLY A 131 -10.00 14.87 -16.46
N LEU A 132 -9.15 15.10 -15.47
CA LEU A 132 -8.55 14.05 -14.66
C LEU A 132 -9.45 13.72 -13.47
N ILE A 133 -9.90 12.47 -13.40
CA ILE A 133 -10.61 11.92 -12.26
C ILE A 133 -9.63 11.06 -11.47
N VAL A 134 -9.51 11.30 -10.17
CA VAL A 134 -8.69 10.49 -9.26
C VAL A 134 -9.60 9.69 -8.34
N VAL A 135 -9.44 8.37 -8.34
CA VAL A 135 -10.07 7.48 -7.35
C VAL A 135 -8.97 6.99 -6.41
N ILE A 136 -9.07 7.30 -5.12
CA ILE A 136 -8.02 7.04 -4.14
C ILE A 136 -8.53 6.30 -2.92
N GLY A 137 -7.71 5.38 -2.41
CA GLY A 137 -7.88 4.80 -1.07
C GLY A 137 -7.82 3.29 -1.07
N HIS A 138 -8.23 2.68 0.03
CA HIS A 138 -8.23 1.23 0.19
C HIS A 138 -9.34 0.64 -0.67
N GLY A 139 -9.00 -0.14 -1.69
CA GLY A 139 -10.01 -0.72 -2.56
C GLY A 139 -10.48 0.21 -3.67
N ALA A 140 -9.69 1.20 -4.09
CA ALA A 140 -10.04 2.14 -5.16
C ALA A 140 -10.47 1.42 -6.47
N ARG A 141 -9.89 0.24 -6.76
CA ARG A 141 -10.28 -0.59 -7.91
C ARG A 141 -11.71 -1.13 -7.84
N LEU A 142 -12.34 -1.11 -6.66
CA LEU A 142 -13.75 -1.46 -6.53
C LEU A 142 -14.68 -0.44 -7.19
N VAL A 143 -14.22 0.81 -7.40
CA VAL A 143 -15.01 1.90 -8.00
C VAL A 143 -14.74 2.03 -9.50
N ALA A 144 -13.48 1.90 -9.95
CA ALA A 144 -13.15 2.03 -11.37
C ALA A 144 -11.94 1.19 -11.76
N ASP A 145 -11.94 0.68 -13.00
CA ASP A 145 -10.78 0.06 -13.64
C ASP A 145 -9.77 1.09 -14.15
N GLY A 146 -10.12 2.37 -14.28
CA GLY A 146 -9.16 3.42 -14.63
C GLY A 146 -8.44 3.30 -15.98
N ASP A 147 -7.78 4.37 -16.38
CA ASP A 147 -6.87 4.42 -17.53
C ASP A 147 -5.41 4.25 -17.10
N THR A 148 -5.07 4.68 -15.88
CA THR A 148 -3.79 4.40 -15.22
C THR A 148 -4.04 3.85 -13.82
N PHE A 149 -3.35 2.76 -13.48
CA PHE A 149 -3.44 2.12 -12.18
C PHE A 149 -2.14 2.20 -11.38
N VAL A 150 -2.19 2.92 -10.25
CA VAL A 150 -1.12 2.99 -9.26
C VAL A 150 -1.53 2.21 -8.02
N TYR A 151 -0.65 1.32 -7.56
CA TYR A 151 -0.82 0.64 -6.27
C TYR A 151 0.23 1.12 -5.29
N ALA A 152 -0.19 1.85 -4.25
CA ALA A 152 0.69 2.30 -3.17
C ALA A 152 0.82 1.24 -2.08
N ASP A 153 2.05 0.93 -1.70
CA ASP A 153 2.39 -0.16 -0.80
C ASP A 153 3.52 0.19 0.16
N LEU A 154 3.60 -0.56 1.26
CA LEU A 154 4.68 -0.47 2.22
C LEU A 154 4.89 -1.82 2.90
N ALA A 155 6.09 -2.02 3.46
CA ALA A 155 6.37 -3.21 4.22
C ALA A 155 5.58 -3.21 5.53
N ARG A 156 5.11 -4.39 5.95
CA ARG A 156 4.48 -4.58 7.27
C ARG A 156 5.37 -4.13 8.42
N TRP A 157 6.68 -4.25 8.26
CA TRP A 157 7.63 -3.73 9.23
C TRP A 157 7.41 -2.23 9.46
N GLU A 158 7.22 -1.44 8.41
CA GLU A 158 6.97 -0.02 8.54
C GLU A 158 5.62 0.27 9.18
N ILE A 159 4.56 -0.48 8.84
CA ILE A 159 3.26 -0.41 9.56
C ILE A 159 3.47 -0.64 11.06
N GLN A 160 4.28 -1.65 11.41
CA GLN A 160 4.60 -1.95 12.80
C GLN A 160 5.38 -0.82 13.49
N GLN A 161 6.27 -0.14 12.77
CA GLN A 161 6.96 1.04 13.30
C GLN A 161 6.02 2.23 13.48
N ARG A 162 5.14 2.51 12.52
CA ARG A 162 4.10 3.55 12.63
C ARG A 162 3.20 3.33 13.85
N PHE A 163 2.81 2.09 14.14
CA PHE A 163 2.07 1.76 15.36
C PHE A 163 2.86 2.06 16.65
N ARG A 164 4.17 1.83 16.67
CA ARG A 164 5.05 2.13 17.81
C ARG A 164 5.29 3.63 17.99
N ARG A 165 5.35 4.38 16.88
CA ARG A 165 5.47 5.84 16.89
C ARG A 165 4.14 6.55 17.20
N GLY A 166 3.02 5.82 17.23
CA GLY A 166 1.69 6.38 17.49
C GLY A 166 1.09 7.12 16.30
N GLU A 167 1.70 7.01 15.12
CA GLU A 167 1.30 7.72 13.89
C GLU A 167 0.12 7.05 13.17
N LEU A 168 -0.17 5.79 13.51
CA LEU A 168 -1.13 4.97 12.80
C LEU A 168 -1.95 4.09 13.76
N GLY A 169 -3.25 4.01 13.49
CA GLY A 169 -4.19 3.05 14.06
C GLY A 169 -4.50 1.89 13.12
N ASN A 170 -5.26 0.92 13.61
CA ASN A 170 -5.85 -0.13 12.78
C ASN A 170 -6.77 0.48 11.71
N TRP A 171 -6.95 -0.22 10.59
CA TRP A 171 -7.82 0.28 9.54
C TRP A 171 -9.28 0.25 10.00
N GLY A 172 -9.96 1.40 9.86
CA GLY A 172 -11.33 1.55 10.34
C GLY A 172 -11.43 1.51 11.88
N ALA A 173 -10.39 1.98 12.58
CA ALA A 173 -10.42 2.19 14.02
C ALA A 173 -9.58 3.40 14.45
N GLU A 174 -10.09 4.21 15.37
CA GLU A 174 -9.38 5.35 15.95
C GLU A 174 -8.56 4.96 17.19
N ASN A 175 -7.82 3.85 17.08
CA ASN A 175 -7.16 3.22 18.22
C ASN A 175 -5.65 3.58 18.34
N TYR A 176 -5.28 4.82 18.02
CA TYR A 176 -3.88 5.29 18.05
C TYR A 176 -3.16 4.98 19.37
N ASN A 177 -3.85 5.17 20.48
CA ASN A 177 -3.35 4.99 21.85
C ASN A 177 -3.53 3.56 22.40
N GLU A 178 -4.08 2.63 21.62
CA GLU A 178 -4.25 1.25 22.07
C GLU A 178 -2.90 0.52 22.16
N ASP A 179 -2.82 -0.46 23.06
CA ASP A 179 -1.68 -1.36 23.19
C ASP A 179 -1.26 -1.93 21.83
N VAL A 180 0.03 -1.78 21.52
CA VAL A 180 0.59 -2.15 20.22
C VAL A 180 0.39 -3.64 19.90
N LEU A 181 0.37 -4.53 20.91
CA LEU A 181 0.14 -5.96 20.68
C LEU A 181 -1.29 -6.23 20.26
N ARG A 182 -2.27 -5.49 20.79
CA ARG A 182 -3.67 -5.59 20.33
C ARG A 182 -3.80 -5.11 18.89
N LYS A 183 -3.13 -4.01 18.53
CA LYS A 183 -3.08 -3.53 17.15
C LYS A 183 -2.48 -4.58 16.21
N TYR A 184 -1.37 -5.20 16.60
CA TYR A 184 -0.74 -6.28 15.85
C TYR A 184 -1.62 -7.50 15.71
N LYS A 185 -2.34 -7.90 16.78
CA LYS A 185 -3.28 -9.01 16.74
C LYS A 185 -4.36 -8.76 15.69
N ARG A 186 -5.04 -7.61 15.74
CA ARG A 186 -6.07 -7.25 14.73
C ARG A 186 -5.48 -7.23 13.33
N SER A 187 -4.33 -6.58 13.12
CA SER A 187 -3.71 -6.53 11.79
C SER A 187 -3.31 -7.90 11.27
N PHE A 188 -2.70 -8.75 12.10
CA PHE A 188 -2.18 -10.05 11.66
C PHE A 188 -3.27 -11.07 11.35
N PHE A 189 -4.29 -11.17 12.20
CA PHE A 189 -5.34 -12.17 12.07
C PHE A 189 -6.44 -11.74 11.08
N ILE A 190 -6.59 -10.45 10.84
CA ILE A 190 -7.69 -9.88 10.06
C ILE A 190 -7.16 -9.01 8.93
N GLU A 191 -6.70 -7.80 9.23
CA GLU A 191 -6.51 -6.75 8.23
C GLU A 191 -5.53 -7.17 7.13
N TRP A 192 -4.34 -7.62 7.49
CA TRP A 192 -3.34 -8.07 6.54
C TRP A 192 -3.84 -9.23 5.68
N ARG A 193 -4.72 -10.09 6.19
CA ARG A 193 -5.32 -11.18 5.38
C ARG A 193 -6.32 -10.65 4.37
N VAL A 194 -7.13 -9.67 4.77
CA VAL A 194 -8.10 -8.99 3.92
C VAL A 194 -7.36 -8.25 2.80
N PHE A 195 -6.40 -7.40 3.17
CA PHE A 195 -5.62 -6.57 2.25
C PHE A 195 -4.72 -7.40 1.33
N ASP A 196 -4.02 -8.43 1.83
CA ASP A 196 -3.19 -9.29 0.97
C ASP A 196 -4.01 -10.01 -0.08
N ARG A 197 -5.17 -10.56 0.30
CA ARG A 197 -6.03 -11.32 -0.62
C ARG A 197 -6.56 -10.42 -1.72
N TYR A 198 -6.85 -9.17 -1.40
CA TYR A 198 -7.25 -8.17 -2.37
C TYR A 198 -6.06 -7.76 -3.27
N LYS A 199 -4.94 -7.35 -2.67
CA LYS A 199 -3.70 -6.94 -3.33
C LYS A 199 -3.18 -7.98 -4.33
N THR A 200 -3.13 -9.25 -3.94
CA THR A 200 -2.54 -10.33 -4.76
C THR A 200 -3.19 -10.45 -6.14
N LYS A 201 -4.49 -10.13 -6.24
CA LYS A 201 -5.23 -10.18 -7.51
C LYS A 201 -4.89 -9.03 -8.44
N LEU A 202 -4.43 -7.91 -7.88
CA LEU A 202 -4.26 -6.64 -8.59
C LEU A 202 -2.81 -6.40 -9.03
N LEU A 203 -1.84 -6.96 -8.31
CA LEU A 203 -0.41 -6.67 -8.55
C LEU A 203 0.06 -7.00 -9.96
N SER A 204 -0.54 -7.98 -10.64
CA SER A 204 -0.19 -8.30 -12.03
C SER A 204 -0.66 -7.25 -13.04
N GLU A 205 -1.62 -6.41 -12.66
CA GLU A 205 -2.32 -5.46 -13.53
C GLU A 205 -1.92 -4.01 -13.25
N VAL A 206 -1.02 -3.75 -12.29
CA VAL A 206 -0.59 -2.38 -11.97
C VAL A 206 0.18 -1.78 -13.14
N ASP A 207 -0.09 -0.51 -13.46
CA ASP A 207 0.80 0.27 -14.33
C ASP A 207 2.04 0.72 -13.56
N PHE A 208 1.85 1.05 -12.28
CA PHE A 208 2.91 1.46 -11.37
C PHE A 208 2.71 0.91 -9.96
N LEU A 209 3.80 0.41 -9.38
CA LEU A 209 3.88 0.09 -7.96
C LEU A 209 4.63 1.22 -7.24
N LEU A 210 3.99 1.82 -6.25
CA LEU A 210 4.51 2.94 -5.48
C LEU A 210 4.90 2.45 -4.07
N ASP A 211 6.19 2.46 -3.78
CA ASP A 211 6.75 2.19 -2.45
C ASP A 211 6.70 3.46 -1.59
N THR A 212 5.94 3.41 -0.49
CA THR A 212 5.78 4.48 0.49
C THR A 212 6.37 4.14 1.86
N ASN A 213 7.40 3.28 1.93
CA ASN A 213 8.04 2.92 3.20
C ASN A 213 8.67 4.14 3.90
N THR A 214 9.26 5.06 3.15
CA THR A 214 9.90 6.27 3.69
C THR A 214 9.03 7.48 3.37
N ALA A 215 8.56 8.17 4.41
CA ALA A 215 7.78 9.40 4.27
C ALA A 215 8.59 10.45 3.49
N PHE A 216 7.94 11.13 2.56
CA PHE A 216 8.47 12.15 1.65
C PHE A 216 9.61 11.68 0.74
N ASP A 217 9.90 10.39 0.69
CA ASP A 217 10.91 9.79 -0.21
C ASP A 217 10.39 8.51 -0.87
N PRO A 218 9.24 8.57 -1.57
CA PRO A 218 8.69 7.40 -2.24
C PRO A 218 9.56 6.96 -3.42
N LYS A 219 9.39 5.70 -3.82
CA LYS A 219 9.93 5.17 -5.07
C LYS A 219 8.80 4.57 -5.87
N MET A 220 8.82 4.74 -7.18
CA MET A 220 7.82 4.14 -8.04
C MET A 220 8.51 3.35 -9.15
N VAL A 221 7.98 2.17 -9.44
CA VAL A 221 8.45 1.32 -10.52
C VAL A 221 7.28 0.98 -11.44
N SER A 222 7.54 0.88 -12.75
CA SER A 222 6.51 0.39 -13.68
C SER A 222 6.11 -1.05 -13.35
N GLY A 223 4.84 -1.40 -13.57
CA GLY A 223 4.34 -2.76 -13.37
C GLY A 223 5.04 -3.79 -14.26
N ALA A 224 5.42 -3.41 -15.48
CA ALA A 224 6.21 -4.25 -16.37
C ALA A 224 7.56 -4.63 -15.76
N ALA A 225 8.30 -3.65 -15.21
CA ALA A 225 9.57 -3.89 -14.54
C ALA A 225 9.39 -4.69 -13.25
N PHE A 226 8.34 -4.41 -12.48
CA PHE A 226 8.01 -5.18 -11.28
C PHE A 226 7.75 -6.66 -11.59
N ASN A 227 6.89 -6.94 -12.58
CA ASN A 227 6.56 -8.30 -13.01
C ASN A 227 7.80 -9.03 -13.57
N ALA A 228 8.62 -8.35 -14.38
CA ALA A 228 9.88 -8.91 -14.88
C ALA A 228 10.86 -9.23 -13.74
N GLY A 229 10.95 -8.35 -12.74
CA GLY A 229 11.77 -8.56 -11.55
C GLY A 229 11.31 -9.78 -10.73
N LEU A 230 10.00 -9.94 -10.53
CA LEU A 230 9.44 -11.13 -9.88
C LEU A 230 9.77 -12.40 -10.67
N GLN A 231 9.55 -12.40 -11.99
CA GLN A 231 9.86 -13.53 -12.86
C GLN A 231 11.35 -13.89 -12.78
N GLN A 232 12.24 -12.90 -12.89
CA GLN A 232 13.68 -13.11 -12.78
C GLN A 232 14.06 -13.71 -11.42
N ALA A 233 13.49 -13.20 -10.32
CA ALA A 233 13.73 -13.70 -8.97
C ALA A 233 13.35 -15.19 -8.82
N THR A 234 12.35 -15.69 -9.56
CA THR A 234 12.02 -17.14 -9.53
C THR A 234 13.07 -18.05 -10.18
N THR A 235 13.95 -17.49 -11.02
CA THR A 235 14.93 -18.26 -11.80
C THR A 235 16.30 -18.34 -11.14
N GLN A 236 16.47 -17.75 -9.96
CA GLN A 236 17.73 -17.72 -9.25
C GLN A 236 17.54 -17.78 -7.73
N PRO A 237 18.53 -18.28 -6.97
CA PRO A 237 18.52 -18.11 -5.52
C PRO A 237 18.54 -16.61 -5.17
N PHE A 238 17.68 -16.20 -4.26
CA PHE A 238 17.71 -14.86 -3.68
C PHE A 238 17.78 -14.96 -2.15
N ARG A 239 18.20 -13.86 -1.51
CA ARG A 239 18.33 -13.78 -0.05
C ARG A 239 17.30 -12.81 0.50
N LEU A 240 16.76 -13.15 1.65
CA LEU A 240 15.91 -12.25 2.43
C LEU A 240 16.80 -11.34 3.28
N VAL A 241 16.35 -10.11 3.48
CA VAL A 241 16.96 -9.21 4.48
C VAL A 241 16.74 -9.87 5.85
N PRO A 242 17.80 -10.12 6.63
CA PRO A 242 17.66 -10.73 7.95
C PRO A 242 16.96 -9.78 8.93
N SER A 243 15.85 -10.23 9.50
CA SER A 243 15.18 -9.56 10.62
C SER A 243 15.66 -10.14 11.96
N LEU A 244 16.94 -9.95 12.30
CA LEU A 244 17.43 -10.15 13.67
C LEU A 244 17.60 -8.75 14.27
N THR A 245 16.79 -8.46 15.29
CA THR A 245 16.74 -7.25 16.11
C THR A 245 17.97 -6.35 16.00
N LEU A 246 17.84 -5.21 15.32
CA LEU A 246 18.78 -4.09 15.45
C LEU A 246 18.60 -3.48 16.86
N ALA A 247 19.10 -4.19 17.88
CA ALA A 247 19.51 -3.58 19.12
C ALA A 247 20.91 -2.97 18.92
N SER A 248 20.99 -1.95 18.07
CA SER A 248 22.09 -0.99 18.08
C SER A 248 21.72 0.15 17.15
N GLY A 249 21.49 1.33 17.74
CA GLY A 249 21.44 2.56 17.00
C GLY A 249 22.69 2.69 16.15
N ALA A 250 22.47 2.84 14.85
CA ALA A 250 23.43 3.44 13.94
C ALA A 250 22.62 4.28 12.97
N VAL A 251 22.26 5.46 13.45
CA VAL A 251 22.23 6.64 12.58
C VAL A 251 23.61 6.68 11.90
N ASN A 252 23.63 6.73 10.57
CA ASN A 252 24.52 7.55 9.74
C ASN A 252 24.65 6.98 8.32
N GLY A 253 24.46 7.85 7.32
CA GLY A 253 24.94 7.70 5.95
C GLY A 253 23.87 7.88 4.91
#